data_AF-A0A9E3SQR6-F1
#
_entry.id   AF-A0A9E3SQR6-F1
#
_cell.length_a   1.000
_cell.length_b   1.000
_cell.length_c   1.000
_cell.angle_alpha   90.00
_cell.angle_beta   90.00
_cell.angle_gamma   90.00
#
_symmetry.space_group_name_H-M   'P 1'
#
loop_
_entity.id
_entity.type
_entity.pdbx_description
1 polymer ?
#
loop_
_entity_poly.entity_id
_entity_poly.type
_entity_poly.pdbx_seq_one_letter_code
_entity_poly.pdbx_strand_id
1 'polypeptide(L)'
;MINQSDIEGRLRLFRYGLVVLVVVTFLVSLLAPYTATRELGTAITDFLGSAVLYSIIVAALSVAIYFGYSTLLKRTAGSKGS
;
A
#
# COMPACT_ATOMS: atom_id res chain seq x y z
N MET A 1 -17.52 23.52 -10.64
CA MET A 1 -16.94 22.31 -11.27
C MET A 1 -15.84 21.78 -10.36
N ILE A 2 -16.01 20.59 -9.76
CA ILE A 2 -14.84 19.86 -9.26
C ILE A 2 -14.01 19.59 -10.51
N ASN A 3 -12.85 20.24 -10.62
CA ASN A 3 -11.99 20.05 -11.76
C ASN A 3 -11.57 18.58 -11.78
N GLN A 4 -11.75 17.90 -12.90
CA GLN A 4 -11.28 16.52 -13.07
C GLN A 4 -9.80 16.38 -12.69
N SER A 5 -9.02 17.45 -12.84
CA SER A 5 -7.63 17.55 -12.37
C SER A 5 -7.45 17.29 -10.87
N ASP A 6 -8.37 17.74 -10.01
CA ASP A 6 -8.27 17.53 -8.55
C ASP A 6 -8.52 16.07 -8.18
N ILE A 7 -9.46 15.40 -8.88
CA ILE A 7 -9.75 13.98 -8.69
C ILE A 7 -8.57 13.12 -9.13
N GLU A 8 -7.99 13.42 -10.29
CA GLU A 8 -6.82 12.72 -10.81
C GLU A 8 -5.60 12.90 -9.90
N GLY A 9 -5.38 14.11 -9.38
CA GLY A 9 -4.32 14.40 -8.41
C GLY A 9 -4.44 13.56 -7.14
N ARG A 10 -5.65 13.48 -6.57
CA ARG A 10 -5.92 12.68 -5.36
C ARG A 10 -5.74 11.18 -5.61
N LEU A 11 -6.21 10.66 -6.74
CA LEU A 11 -6.01 9.25 -7.10
C LEU A 11 -4.53 8.91 -7.31
N ARG A 12 -3.76 9.83 -7.88
CA ARG A 12 -2.32 9.66 -8.06
C ARG A 12 -1.60 9.63 -6.71
N LEU A 13 -1.91 10.55 -5.80
CA LEU A 13 -1.38 10.55 -4.44
C LEU A 13 -1.73 9.25 -3.71
N PHE A 14 -2.97 8.78 -3.85
CA PHE A 14 -3.43 7.54 -3.23
C PHE A 14 -2.67 6.32 -3.76
N ARG A 15 -2.44 6.22 -5.08
CA ARG A 15 -1.60 5.16 -5.66
C ARG A 15 -0.20 5.15 -5.08
N TYR A 16 0.45 6.32 -5.01
CA TYR A 16 1.80 6.40 -4.44
C TYR A 16 1.81 6.04 -2.96
N GLY A 17 0.82 6.48 -2.18
CA GLY A 17 0.66 6.10 -0.79
C GLY A 17 0.56 4.58 -0.60
N LEU A 18 -0.24 3.90 -1.43
CA LEU A 18 -0.37 2.44 -1.38
C LEU A 18 0.94 1.72 -1.74
N VAL A 19 1.66 2.20 -2.76
CA VAL A 19 2.98 1.65 -3.12
C VAL A 19 3.98 1.81 -1.98
N VAL A 20 4.03 3.00 -1.35
CA VAL A 20 4.88 3.26 -0.18
C VAL A 20 4.52 2.31 0.96
N LEU A 21 3.23 2.07 1.20
CA LEU A 21 2.78 1.16 2.26
C LEU A 21 3.27 -0.28 2.03
N VAL A 22 3.23 -0.77 0.79
CA VAL A 22 3.79 -2.09 0.43
C VAL A 22 5.30 -2.15 0.70
N VAL A 23 6.05 -1.14 0.27
CA VAL A 23 7.51 -1.08 0.47
C VAL A 23 7.86 -1.00 1.96
N VAL A 24 7.15 -0.16 2.73
CA VAL A 24 7.35 -0.06 4.18
C VAL A 24 7.02 -1.38 4.86
N THR A 25 5.96 -2.07 4.45
CA THR A 25 5.61 -3.38 5.02
C THR A 25 6.69 -4.41 4.74
N PHE A 26 7.26 -4.43 3.54
CA PHE A 26 8.41 -5.29 3.22
C PHE A 26 9.59 -5.02 4.16
N LEU A 27 9.99 -3.75 4.27
CA LEU A 27 11.13 -3.35 5.10
C LEU A 27 10.88 -3.65 6.57
N VAL A 28 9.71 -3.33 7.11
CA VAL A 28 9.38 -3.58 8.52
C VAL A 28 9.34 -5.08 8.79
N SER A 29 8.73 -5.88 7.91
CA SER A 29 8.66 -7.33 8.07
C SER A 29 10.03 -8.00 8.00
N LEU A 30 10.99 -7.40 7.31
CA LEU A 30 12.36 -7.91 7.19
C LEU A 30 13.24 -7.42 8.36
N LEU A 31 13.27 -6.11 8.60
CA LEU A 31 14.18 -5.50 9.57
C LEU A 31 13.74 -5.72 11.02
N ALA A 32 12.44 -5.65 11.33
CA ALA A 32 11.98 -5.77 12.71
C ALA A 32 12.39 -7.10 13.36
N PRO A 33 12.10 -8.28 12.79
CA PRO A 33 12.53 -9.55 13.40
C PRO A 33 14.05 -9.67 13.42
N TYR A 34 14.75 -9.28 12.34
CA TYR A 34 16.21 -9.32 12.30
C TYR A 34 16.85 -8.50 13.44
N THR A 35 16.38 -7.27 13.68
CA THR A 35 16.89 -6.43 14.77
C THR A 35 16.62 -7.04 16.16
N ALA A 36 15.51 -7.76 16.32
CA ALA A 36 15.14 -8.42 17.57
C ALA A 36 15.95 -9.70 17.84
N THR A 37 16.36 -10.42 16.79
CA THR A 37 17.02 -11.74 16.93
C THR A 37 18.49 -11.74 16.55
N ARG A 38 19.08 -10.60 16.15
CA ARG A 38 20.49 -10.50 15.71
C ARG A 38 21.50 -11.12 16.68
N GLU A 39 21.27 -11.02 17.98
CA GLU A 39 22.18 -11.54 19.02
C GLU A 39 22.09 -13.07 19.16
N LEU A 40 21.06 -13.68 18.57
CA LEU A 40 20.84 -15.13 18.51
C LEU A 40 21.51 -15.76 17.28
N GLY A 41 22.22 -14.98 16.47
CA GLY A 41 22.94 -15.48 15.27
C GLY A 41 22.05 -15.67 14.03
N THR A 42 20.81 -15.16 14.02
CA THR A 42 19.92 -15.24 12.86
C THR A 42 20.39 -14.32 11.72
N ALA A 43 20.31 -14.80 10.49
CA ALA A 43 20.61 -14.01 9.31
C ALA A 43 19.39 -13.24 8.81
N ILE A 44 19.59 -12.09 8.16
CA ILE A 44 18.49 -11.31 7.56
C ILE A 44 17.74 -12.11 6.48
N THR A 45 18.44 -13.04 5.83
CA THR A 45 17.88 -13.94 4.81
C THR A 45 16.82 -14.88 5.34
N ASP A 46 16.83 -15.18 6.63
CA ASP A 46 15.88 -16.10 7.27
C ASP A 46 14.45 -15.52 7.26
N PHE A 47 14.33 -14.19 7.16
CA PHE A 47 13.05 -13.48 7.15
C PHE A 47 12.63 -13.00 5.75
N LEU A 48 13.44 -13.23 4.71
CA LEU A 48 13.11 -12.78 3.36
C LEU A 48 11.82 -13.43 2.84
N GLY A 49 11.63 -14.73 3.10
CA GLY A 49 10.44 -15.45 2.65
C GLY A 49 9.15 -14.88 3.23
N SER A 50 9.12 -14.63 4.54
CA SER A 50 7.95 -14.04 5.20
C SER A 50 7.74 -12.58 4.80
N ALA A 51 8.80 -11.78 4.68
CA ALA A 51 8.70 -10.38 4.25
C ALA A 51 8.12 -10.25 2.83
N VAL A 52 8.55 -11.09 1.89
CA VAL A 52 7.98 -11.14 0.53
C VAL A 52 6.50 -11.54 0.59
N LEU A 53 6.17 -12.59 1.36
CA LEU A 53 4.80 -13.09 1.45
C LEU A 53 3.83 -12.04 2.03
N TYR A 54 4.21 -11.36 3.12
CA TYR A 54 3.40 -10.28 3.68
C TYR A 54 3.25 -9.11 2.71
N SER A 55 4.30 -8.77 1.97
CA SER A 55 4.24 -7.69 0.97
C SER A 55 3.27 -8.00 -0.16
N ILE A 56 3.23 -9.26 -0.62
CA ILE A 56 2.28 -9.71 -1.64
C ILE A 56 0.84 -9.59 -1.12
N ILE A 57 0.58 -10.02 0.12
CA ILE A 57 -0.75 -9.91 0.74
C ILE A 57 -1.17 -8.44 0.83
N VAL A 58 -0.31 -7.57 1.32
CA VAL A 58 -0.59 -6.13 1.44
C VAL A 58 -0.76 -5.48 0.07
N ALA A 59 -0.01 -5.90 -0.94
CA ALA A 59 -0.19 -5.43 -2.32
C ALA A 59 -1.57 -5.82 -2.86
N ALA A 60 -2.01 -7.07 -2.66
CA ALA A 60 -3.33 -7.51 -3.07
C ALA A 60 -4.46 -6.71 -2.38
N LEU A 61 -4.33 -6.48 -1.07
CA LEU A 61 -5.27 -5.64 -0.30
C LEU A 61 -5.27 -4.19 -0.80
N SER A 62 -4.08 -3.64 -1.07
CA SER A 62 -3.93 -2.28 -1.59
C SER A 62 -4.65 -2.09 -2.93
N VAL A 63 -4.58 -3.09 -3.81
CA VAL A 63 -5.32 -3.09 -5.08
C VAL A 63 -6.83 -3.06 -4.82
N ALA A 64 -7.35 -3.92 -3.93
CA ALA A 64 -8.77 -3.94 -3.58
C ALA A 64 -9.24 -2.59 -3.01
N ILE A 65 -8.45 -2.00 -2.11
CA ILE A 65 -8.68 -0.67 -1.53
C ILE A 65 -8.70 0.41 -2.61
N TYR A 66 -7.73 0.38 -3.55
CA TYR A 66 -7.68 1.32 -4.68
C TYR A 66 -8.94 1.25 -5.54
N PHE A 67 -9.37 0.04 -5.90
CA PHE A 67 -10.58 -0.16 -6.69
C PHE A 67 -11.83 0.34 -5.96
N GLY A 68 -11.97 0.03 -4.67
CA GLY A 68 -13.07 0.55 -3.84
C GLY A 68 -13.09 2.07 -3.79
N TYR A 69 -11.96 2.71 -3.47
CA TYR A 69 -11.85 4.16 -3.38
C TYR A 69 -12.12 4.85 -4.73
N SER A 70 -11.57 4.33 -5.82
CA SER A 70 -11.79 4.89 -7.16
C SER A 70 -13.25 4.83 -7.60
N THR A 71 -13.97 3.77 -7.23
CA THR A 71 -15.39 3.59 -7.55
C THR A 71 -16.26 4.56 -6.75
N LEU A 72 -15.98 4.73 -5.46
CA LEU A 72 -16.69 5.69 -4.60
C LEU A 72 -16.47 7.15 -5.03
N LEU A 73 -15.24 7.50 -5.42
CA LEU A 73 -14.94 8.85 -5.88
C LEU A 73 -15.67 9.20 -7.20
N LYS A 74 -15.73 8.25 -8.14
CA LYS A 74 -16.45 8.44 -9.41
C LYS A 74 -17.96 8.62 -9.19
N ARG A 75 -18.55 7.86 -8.26
CA ARG A 75 -19.98 7.99 -7.89
C ARG A 75 -20.31 9.35 -7.28
N THR A 76 -19.47 9.83 -6.36
CA THR A 76 -19.67 11.14 -5.70
C THR A 76 -19.41 12.32 -6.64
N ALA A 77 -18.49 12.19 -7.60
CA ALA A 77 -18.26 13.20 -8.63
C ALA A 77 -19.41 13.31 -9.65
N GLY A 78 -20.02 12.18 -10.05
CA GLY A 78 -21.18 12.17 -10.96
C GLY A 78 -22.49 12.68 -10.34
N SER A 79 -22.65 12.55 -9.02
CA SER A 79 -23.87 12.97 -8.30
C SER A 79 -24.03 14.49 -8.13
N LYS A 80 -23.00 15.30 -8.37
CA LYS A 80 -23.03 16.77 -8.21
C LYS A 80 -23.41 17.54 -9.49
N GLY A 81 -23.90 16.87 -10.51
CA GLY A 81 -24.24 17.45 -11.82
C GLY A 81 -25.69 17.25 -12.28
N SER A 82 -26.63 16.91 -11.38
CA SER A 82 -28.07 16.88 -11.69
C SER A 82 -28.76 18.16 -11.24
#